data_AF-A0A6I4YUG6-F1
#
_entry.id   AF-A0A6I4YUG6-F1
#
_cell.length_a   1.000
_cell.length_b   1.000
_cell.length_c   1.000
_cell.angle_alpha   90.00
_cell.angle_beta   90.00
_cell.angle_gamma   90.00
#
_symmetry.space_group_name_H-M   'P 1'
#
loop_
_entity.id
_entity.type
_entity.pdbx_description
1 polymer ?
#
loop_
_entity_poly.entity_id
_entity_poly.type
_entity_poly.pdbx_seq_one_letter_code
_entity_poly.pdbx_strand_id
1 'polypeptide(L)'
;MIPDPFTLPPLNYAALSPEHHLLRVLVDEEPTDLETAISRVLKRSTKAGTPYTRFGQDPERPTSLAYHTWEAIGQEDWTRSVRRGARHGYVLTGTGEIRLKVLWDLQVIAPHLRAVRAQHGDEVARAVATRLDQP
;
A
#
# COMPACT_ATOMS: atom_id res chain seq x y z
N MET A 1 -15.07 -5.05 -28.39
CA MET A 1 -13.62 -5.18 -28.65
C MET A 1 -13.00 -3.82 -28.44
N ILE A 2 -12.10 -3.66 -27.47
CA ILE A 2 -11.23 -2.47 -27.42
C ILE A 2 -10.13 -2.73 -28.45
N PRO A 3 -9.95 -1.90 -29.48
CA PRO A 3 -8.83 -2.06 -30.39
C PRO A 3 -7.53 -1.75 -29.61
N ASP A 4 -6.59 -2.69 -29.62
CA ASP A 4 -5.19 -2.43 -29.23
C ASP A 4 -4.51 -1.68 -30.39
N PRO A 5 -3.72 -0.62 -30.15
CA PRO A 5 -2.87 -0.45 -28.98
C PRO A 5 -3.14 0.87 -28.26
N PHE A 6 -3.93 0.84 -27.18
CA PHE A 6 -3.95 1.96 -26.25
C PHE A 6 -2.98 1.65 -25.12
N THR A 7 -1.82 2.32 -25.12
CA THR A 7 -0.88 2.24 -23.99
C THR A 7 -1.53 2.88 -22.78
N LEU A 8 -2.06 2.05 -21.88
CA LEU A 8 -2.64 2.54 -20.63
C LEU A 8 -1.56 3.23 -19.78
N PRO A 9 -1.90 4.31 -19.06
CA PRO A 9 -0.96 4.95 -18.15
C PRO A 9 -0.53 3.96 -17.06
N PRO A 10 0.75 3.89 -16.69
CA PRO A 10 1.22 2.94 -15.69
C PRO A 10 0.59 3.21 -14.32
N LEU A 11 0.39 2.16 -13.52
CA LEU A 11 -0.02 2.31 -12.12
C LEU A 11 1.12 2.96 -11.33
N ASN A 12 0.83 4.05 -10.64
CA ASN A 12 1.82 4.76 -9.83
C ASN A 12 1.90 4.20 -8.41
N TYR A 13 2.64 3.10 -8.24
CA TYR A 13 2.89 2.49 -6.93
C TYR A 13 3.69 3.38 -5.98
N ALA A 14 4.45 4.36 -6.50
CA ALA A 14 5.20 5.30 -5.68
C ALA A 14 4.31 6.35 -5.00
N ALA A 15 3.05 6.48 -5.45
CA ALA A 15 2.06 7.36 -4.83
C ALA A 15 1.43 6.78 -3.56
N LEU A 16 1.72 5.52 -3.23
CA LEU A 16 1.16 4.87 -2.05
C LEU A 16 1.57 5.60 -0.76
N SER A 17 0.59 5.70 0.14
CA SER A 17 0.76 6.37 1.43
C SER A 17 1.67 5.58 2.38
N PRO A 18 2.28 6.26 3.36
CA PRO A 18 2.91 5.63 4.52
C PRO A 18 2.05 4.52 5.15
N GLU A 19 0.77 4.84 5.38
CA GLU A 19 -0.22 3.93 5.96
C GLU A 19 -0.35 2.64 5.14
N HIS A 20 -0.53 2.76 3.82
CA HIS A 20 -0.63 1.60 2.94
C HIS A 20 0.63 0.73 3.00
N HIS A 21 1.82 1.34 2.97
CA HIS A 21 3.07 0.60 3.04
C HIS A 21 3.22 -0.17 4.35
N LEU A 22 2.86 0.44 5.49
CA LEU A 22 2.94 -0.20 6.80
C LEU A 22 1.88 -1.29 6.97
N LEU A 23 0.62 -1.07 6.58
CA LEU A 23 -0.41 -2.11 6.64
C LEU A 23 -0.05 -3.32 5.75
N ARG A 24 0.52 -3.07 4.57
CA ARG A 24 0.91 -4.14 3.63
C ARG A 24 2.03 -5.05 4.14
N VAL A 25 2.86 -4.62 5.09
CA VAL A 25 3.90 -5.50 5.67
C VAL A 25 3.37 -6.36 6.83
N LEU A 26 2.14 -6.10 7.30
CA LEU A 26 1.48 -6.84 8.37
C LEU A 26 0.59 -8.00 7.88
N VAL A 27 0.41 -8.13 6.56
CA VAL A 27 -0.39 -9.20 5.92
C VAL A 27 0.16 -10.59 6.22
N ASP A 28 1.47 -10.71 6.45
CA ASP A 28 2.16 -11.99 6.63
C ASP A 28 1.89 -12.67 8.01
N GLU A 29 0.97 -12.13 8.82
CA GLU A 29 0.55 -12.58 10.17
C GLU A 29 1.66 -12.75 11.23
N GLU A 30 2.91 -12.40 10.92
CA GLU A 30 3.99 -12.36 11.89
C GLU A 30 3.92 -11.06 12.72
N PRO A 31 4.05 -11.13 14.06
CA PRO A 31 4.20 -9.93 14.87
C PRO A 31 5.38 -9.10 14.37
N THR A 32 5.08 -7.87 13.95
CA THR A 32 6.04 -6.98 13.28
C THR A 32 6.11 -5.67 14.04
N ASP A 33 7.32 -5.28 14.45
CA ASP A 33 7.59 -3.96 15.03
C ASP A 33 7.88 -2.91 13.95
N LEU A 34 8.02 -1.65 14.36
CA LEU A 34 8.23 -0.51 13.44
C LEU A 34 9.52 -0.66 12.63
N GLU A 35 10.62 -1.05 13.28
CA GLU A 35 11.92 -1.22 12.63
C GLU A 35 11.85 -2.29 11.53
N THR A 36 11.29 -3.45 11.87
CA THR A 36 11.06 -4.55 10.93
C THR A 36 10.13 -4.13 9.80
N ALA A 37 9.06 -3.39 10.11
CA ALA A 37 8.13 -2.88 9.10
C ALA A 37 8.83 -1.97 8.09
N ILE A 38 9.61 -0.99 8.56
CA ILE A 38 10.37 -0.06 7.70
C ILE A 38 11.39 -0.83 6.87
N SER A 39 12.13 -1.76 7.46
CA SER A 39 13.09 -2.61 6.74
C SER A 39 12.42 -3.40 5.61
N ARG A 40 11.25 -3.99 5.86
CA ARG A 40 10.45 -4.69 4.84
C ARG A 40 9.97 -3.74 3.73
N VAL A 41 9.54 -2.53 4.06
CA VAL A 41 9.13 -1.52 3.06
C VAL A 41 10.30 -1.10 2.18
N LEU A 42 11.44 -0.74 2.79
CA LEU A 42 12.64 -0.32 2.05
C LEU A 42 13.11 -1.42 1.11
N LYS A 43 13.22 -2.67 1.60
CA LYS A 43 13.59 -3.84 0.78
C LYS A 43 12.65 -4.04 -0.41
N ARG A 44 11.33 -3.92 -0.21
CA ARG A 44 10.33 -4.03 -1.30
C ARG A 44 10.49 -2.90 -2.32
N SER A 45 10.71 -1.66 -1.86
CA SER A 45 10.87 -0.49 -2.72
C SER A 45 12.13 -0.55 -3.59
N THR A 46 13.26 -1.00 -3.02
CA THR A 46 14.51 -1.19 -3.75
C THR A 46 14.38 -2.29 -4.81
N LYS A 47 13.72 -3.41 -4.49
CA LYS A 47 13.45 -4.48 -5.46
C LYS A 47 12.58 -4.01 -6.63
N ALA A 48 11.66 -3.07 -6.38
CA ALA A 48 10.82 -2.46 -7.40
C ALA A 48 11.53 -1.34 -8.20
N GLY A 49 12.80 -1.03 -7.91
CA GLY A 49 13.56 0.01 -8.58
C GLY A 49 13.10 1.44 -8.26
N THR A 50 12.19 1.61 -7.30
CA THR A 50 11.66 2.93 -6.89
C THR A 50 11.78 3.08 -5.38
N PRO A 51 12.86 3.71 -4.87
CA PRO A 51 13.10 3.84 -3.44
C PRO A 51 11.98 4.62 -2.73
N TYR A 52 11.45 4.06 -1.65
CA TYR A 52 10.46 4.75 -0.82
C TYR A 52 11.14 5.46 0.34
N THR A 53 11.35 6.78 0.22
CA THR A 53 12.22 7.54 1.13
C THR A 53 11.49 8.20 2.30
N ARG A 54 10.14 8.18 2.33
CA ARG A 54 9.34 8.88 3.34
C ARG A 54 9.55 8.37 4.78
N PHE A 55 10.05 7.14 4.92
CA PHE A 55 10.41 6.56 6.22
C PHE A 55 11.86 6.81 6.63
N GLY A 56 12.63 7.52 5.82
CA GLY A 56 14.09 7.56 5.95
C GLY A 56 14.74 6.38 5.23
N GLN A 57 16.05 6.22 5.43
CA GLN A 57 16.83 5.09 4.91
C GLN A 57 17.32 4.16 6.03
N ASP A 58 17.18 4.58 7.29
CA ASP A 58 17.65 3.89 8.47
C ASP A 58 16.43 3.42 9.30
N PRO A 59 16.14 2.11 9.34
CA PRO A 59 15.03 1.57 10.13
C PRO A 59 15.15 1.81 11.63
N GLU A 60 16.36 1.92 12.18
CA GLU A 60 16.60 2.17 13.60
C GLU A 60 16.30 3.64 13.97
N ARG A 61 16.26 4.53 12.96
CA ARG A 61 16.02 5.96 13.11
C ARG A 61 14.87 6.41 12.20
N PRO A 62 13.63 5.97 12.50
CA PRO A 62 12.46 6.33 11.72
C PRO A 62 12.24 7.84 11.68
N THR A 63 11.73 8.35 10.56
CA THR A 63 11.26 9.73 10.49
C THR A 63 10.06 9.95 11.42
N SER A 64 9.79 11.19 11.84
CA SER A 64 8.60 11.52 12.65
C SER A 64 7.31 11.09 11.95
N LEU A 65 7.24 11.21 10.62
CA LEU A 65 6.13 10.72 9.82
C LEU A 65 5.95 9.20 9.96
N ALA A 66 7.03 8.42 9.89
CA ALA A 66 6.97 6.97 10.04
C ALA A 66 6.43 6.59 11.43
N TYR A 67 6.98 7.23 12.47
CA TYR A 67 6.60 7.01 13.86
C TYR A 67 5.12 7.34 14.10
N HIS A 68 4.67 8.53 13.72
CA HIS A 68 3.27 8.94 13.92
C HIS A 68 2.30 8.09 13.10
N THR A 69 2.67 7.70 11.87
CA THR A 69 1.82 6.80 11.08
C THR A 69 1.71 5.43 11.76
N TRP A 70 2.81 4.91 12.30
CA TRP A 70 2.82 3.64 13.01
C TRP A 70 1.98 3.66 14.30
N GLU A 71 2.10 4.72 15.09
CA GLU A 71 1.24 4.91 16.25
C GLU A 71 -0.24 4.99 15.86
N ALA A 72 -0.57 5.74 14.81
CA ALA A 72 -1.94 5.88 14.33
C ALA A 72 -2.54 4.52 13.93
N ILE A 73 -1.87 3.73 13.09
CA ILE A 73 -2.40 2.41 12.69
C ILE A 73 -2.50 1.42 13.86
N GLY A 74 -1.71 1.63 14.92
CA GLY A 74 -1.74 0.85 16.16
C GLY A 74 -2.89 1.19 17.10
N GLN A 75 -3.50 2.37 16.95
CA GLN A 75 -4.68 2.82 17.72
C GLN A 75 -6.00 2.46 17.03
N GLU A 76 -5.96 2.19 15.73
CA GLU A 76 -7.12 1.78 14.94
C GLU A 76 -7.37 0.27 15.04
N ASP A 77 -8.60 -0.15 14.72
CA ASP A 77 -8.99 -1.57 14.69
C ASP A 77 -8.37 -2.37 13.53
N TRP A 78 -7.56 -1.71 12.69
CA TRP A 78 -6.86 -2.29 11.54
C TRP A 78 -5.71 -3.21 11.92
N THR A 79 -5.15 -3.01 13.11
CA THR A 79 -4.06 -3.83 13.62
C THR A 79 -4.37 -4.28 15.05
N ARG A 80 -3.65 -5.31 15.50
CA ARG A 80 -3.69 -5.73 16.91
C ARG A 80 -2.31 -6.08 17.39
N SER A 81 -2.00 -5.74 18.64
CA SER A 81 -0.74 -6.14 19.28
C SER A 81 -0.76 -7.63 19.59
N VAL A 82 0.32 -8.33 19.24
CA VAL A 82 0.49 -9.76 19.47
C VAL A 82 1.90 -10.03 19.98
N ARG A 83 2.00 -10.95 20.93
CA ARG A 83 3.27 -11.52 21.38
C ARG A 83 3.32 -13.01 21.02
N ARG A 84 4.33 -13.42 20.25
CA ARG A 84 4.60 -14.83 19.91
C ARG A 84 6.03 -15.17 20.32
N GLY A 85 6.18 -15.85 21.45
CA GLY A 85 7.49 -16.11 22.05
C GLY A 85 8.22 -14.80 22.39
N ALA A 86 9.42 -14.63 21.84
CA ALA A 86 10.23 -13.43 22.00
C ALA A 86 9.82 -12.26 21.09
N ARG A 87 8.98 -12.49 20.07
CA ARG A 87 8.55 -11.45 19.12
C ARG A 87 7.34 -10.70 19.67
N HIS A 88 7.37 -9.38 19.56
CA HIS A 88 6.28 -8.47 19.91
C HIS A 88 6.09 -7.46 18.78
N GLY A 89 4.85 -7.18 18.42
CA GLY A 89 4.55 -6.22 17.37
C GLY A 89 3.08 -6.27 16.97
N TYR A 90 2.77 -5.67 15.82
CA TYR A 90 1.43 -5.67 15.26
C TYR A 90 1.26 -6.76 14.22
N VAL A 91 0.01 -7.20 14.07
CA VAL A 91 -0.48 -7.99 12.93
C VAL A 91 -1.72 -7.32 12.36
N LEU A 92 -2.01 -7.57 11.08
CA LEU A 92 -3.20 -7.04 10.42
C LEU A 92 -4.47 -7.75 10.91
N THR A 93 -5.57 -7.02 11.03
CA THR A 93 -6.91 -7.58 11.28
C THR A 93 -7.71 -7.68 9.99
N GLY A 94 -8.89 -8.32 10.02
CA GLY A 94 -9.82 -8.30 8.89
C GLY A 94 -10.25 -6.89 8.49
N THR A 95 -10.47 -5.97 9.45
CA THR A 95 -10.72 -4.55 9.13
C THR A 95 -9.50 -3.92 8.47
N GLY A 96 -8.29 -4.29 8.89
CA GLY A 96 -7.04 -3.84 8.27
C GLY A 96 -6.89 -4.26 6.82
N GLU A 97 -7.32 -5.48 6.47
CA GLU A 97 -7.36 -5.95 5.08
C GLU A 97 -8.35 -5.13 4.24
N ILE A 98 -9.54 -4.84 4.78
CA ILE A 98 -10.53 -3.97 4.12
C ILE A 98 -9.94 -2.57 3.92
N ARG A 99 -9.28 -2.02 4.94
CA ARG A 99 -8.63 -0.71 4.86
C ARG A 99 -7.54 -0.69 3.78
N LEU A 100 -6.73 -1.75 3.71
CA LEU A 100 -5.69 -1.87 2.71
C LEU A 100 -6.27 -1.88 1.29
N LYS A 101 -7.40 -2.58 1.07
CA LYS A 101 -8.13 -2.54 -0.20
C LYS A 101 -8.65 -1.14 -0.53
N VAL A 102 -9.26 -0.45 0.45
CA VAL A 102 -9.75 0.93 0.26
C VAL A 102 -8.61 1.88 -0.12
N LEU A 103 -7.46 1.77 0.55
CA LEU A 103 -6.27 2.58 0.22
C LEU A 103 -5.79 2.29 -1.20
N TRP A 104 -5.75 1.02 -1.60
CA TRP A 104 -5.38 0.62 -2.96
C TRP A 104 -6.32 1.22 -4.00
N ASP A 105 -7.64 1.13 -3.77
CA ASP A 105 -8.65 1.67 -4.68
C ASP A 105 -8.53 3.19 -4.82
N LEU A 106 -8.34 3.91 -3.70
CA LEU A 106 -8.24 5.36 -3.69
C LEU A 106 -6.92 5.90 -4.24
N GLN A 107 -5.81 5.21 -3.99
CA GLN A 107 -4.45 5.72 -4.29
C GLN A 107 -3.92 5.21 -5.62
N VAL A 108 -4.45 4.09 -6.14
CA VAL A 108 -3.96 3.47 -7.37
C VAL A 108 -5.06 3.36 -8.42
N ILE A 109 -6.18 2.71 -8.10
CA ILE A 109 -7.22 2.43 -9.09
C ILE A 109 -7.94 3.70 -9.54
N ALA A 110 -8.47 4.50 -8.61
CA ALA A 110 -9.23 5.70 -8.94
C ALA A 110 -8.39 6.77 -9.70
N PRO A 111 -7.12 7.06 -9.33
CA PRO A 111 -6.25 7.92 -10.13
C PRO A 111 -5.97 7.35 -11.53
N HIS A 112 -5.72 6.05 -11.64
CA HIS A 112 -5.50 5.40 -12.93
C HIS A 112 -6.72 5.51 -13.84
N LEU A 113 -7.91 5.19 -13.34
CA LEU A 113 -9.16 5.31 -14.09
C LEU A 113 -9.45 6.76 -14.50
N ARG A 114 -9.10 7.74 -13.67
CA ARG A 114 -9.17 9.17 -14.05
C ARG A 114 -8.23 9.51 -15.21
N ALA A 115 -7.01 8.99 -15.19
CA ALA A 115 -6.04 9.19 -16.27
C ALA A 115 -6.51 8.52 -17.57
N VAL A 116 -7.01 7.27 -17.50
CA VAL A 116 -7.58 6.55 -18.65
C VAL A 116 -8.77 7.31 -19.22
N ARG A 117 -9.68 7.79 -18.38
CA ARG A 117 -10.83 8.60 -18.81
C ARG A 117 -10.38 9.86 -19.54
N ALA A 118 -9.38 10.57 -19.01
CA ALA A 118 -8.85 11.78 -19.62
C ALA A 118 -8.17 11.53 -20.98
N GLN A 119 -7.52 10.38 -21.16
CA GLN A 119 -6.77 10.05 -22.38
C GLN A 119 -7.60 9.32 -23.45
N HIS A 120 -8.55 8.49 -23.03
CA HIS A 120 -9.24 7.52 -23.91
C HIS A 120 -10.77 7.58 -23.80
N GLY A 121 -11.32 8.44 -22.94
CA GLY A 121 -12.76 8.61 -22.77
C GLY A 121 -13.41 7.62 -21.79
N ASP A 122 -14.70 7.85 -21.55
CA ASP A 122 -15.47 7.15 -20.52
C ASP A 122 -15.69 5.66 -20.79
N GLU A 123 -15.89 5.27 -22.06
CA GLU A 123 -16.15 3.88 -22.42
C GLU A 123 -14.94 2.99 -22.14
N VAL A 124 -13.74 3.46 -22.48
CA VAL A 124 -12.49 2.75 -22.20
C VAL A 124 -12.25 2.67 -20.69
N ALA A 125 -12.47 3.77 -19.96
CA ALA A 125 -12.33 3.77 -18.50
C ALA A 125 -13.28 2.78 -17.81
N ARG A 126 -14.53 2.65 -18.27
CA ARG A 126 -15.49 1.66 -17.74
C ARG A 126 -15.07 0.23 -18.05
N ALA A 127 -14.58 -0.03 -19.26
CA ALA A 127 -14.11 -1.35 -19.64
C ALA A 127 -12.86 -1.76 -18.86
N VAL A 128 -11.93 -0.83 -18.60
CA VAL A 128 -10.77 -1.04 -17.73
C VAL A 128 -11.19 -1.29 -16.28
N ALA A 129 -12.13 -0.50 -15.74
CA ALA A 129 -12.64 -0.70 -14.38
C ALA A 129 -13.25 -2.10 -14.20
N THR A 130 -14.04 -2.56 -15.18
CA THR A 130 -14.66 -3.89 -15.15
C THR A 130 -13.60 -5.01 -15.13
N ARG A 131 -12.47 -4.83 -15.82
CA ARG A 131 -11.36 -5.80 -15.82
C ARG A 131 -10.59 -5.81 -14.50
N LEU A 132 -10.42 -4.64 -13.87
CA LEU A 132 -9.70 -4.52 -12.59
C LEU A 132 -10.49 -5.08 -11.40
N ASP A 133 -11.81 -5.21 -11.54
CA ASP A 133 -12.71 -5.75 -10.51
C ASP A 133 -12.90 -7.28 -10.61
N GLN A 134 -12.32 -7.92 -11.64
CA GLN A 134 -12.32 -9.38 -11.77
C GLN A 134 -11.15 -10.00 -10.99
N PRO A 135 -11.40 -11.02 -10.14
CA PRO A 135 -10.37 -11.67 -9.30
C PRO A 135 -9.33 -12.45 -10.10
#